data_AF-A0A5P9QDT1-F1
#
_entry.id   AF-A0A5P9QDT1-F1
#
_cell.length_a   1.000
_cell.length_b   1.000
_cell.length_c   1.000
_cell.angle_alpha   90.00
_cell.angle_beta   90.00
_cell.angle_gamma   90.00
#
_symmetry.space_group_name_H-M   'P 1'
#
loop_
_entity.id
_entity.type
_entity.pdbx_description
1 polymer ?
#
loop_
_entity_poly.entity_id
_entity_poly.type
_entity_poly.pdbx_seq_one_letter_code
_entity_poly.pdbx_strand_id
1 'polypeptide(L)' 'MLAIATAVGEALDVPVEPVPAESFGFLGTIFGLDQPSSSALTRERFGWEPTHPSLLEDLAAGDYPA' A
#
# COMPACT_ATOMS: atom_id res chain seq x y z
N MET A 1 -4.84 1.59 3.24
CA MET A 1 -5.10 0.31 2.54
C MET A 1 -6.01 0.46 1.34
N LEU A 2 -7.24 1.01 1.47
CA LEU A 2 -8.18 1.11 0.33
C LEU A 2 -7.58 1.78 -0.91
N ALA A 3 -6.88 2.92 -0.76
CA ALA A 3 -6.28 3.62 -1.91
C ALA A 3 -5.32 2.75 -2.73
N ILE A 4 -4.51 1.90 -2.07
CA ILE A 4 -3.60 0.97 -2.76
C ILE A 4 -4.40 -0.11 -3.48
N ALA A 5 -5.40 -0.71 -2.80
CA ALA A 5 -6.25 -1.73 -3.40
C ALA A 5 -7.01 -1.19 -4.62
N THR A 6 -7.55 0.03 -4.53
CA THR A 6 -8.22 0.73 -5.65
C THR A 6 -7.27 0.93 -6.83
N ALA A 7 -6.07 1.47 -6.61
CA ALA A 7 -5.10 1.68 -7.68
C ALA A 7 -4.73 0.36 -8.40
N VAL A 8 -4.56 -0.73 -7.64
CA VAL A 8 -4.29 -2.06 -8.21
C VAL A 8 -5.50 -2.59 -8.99
N GLY A 9 -6.71 -2.46 -8.46
CA GLY A 9 -7.93 -2.90 -9.13
C GLY A 9 -8.19 -2.17 -10.45
N GLU A 10 -7.94 -0.85 -10.48
CA GLU A 10 -8.01 -0.03 -11.69
C GLU A 10 -6.97 -0.46 -12.74
N ALA A 11 -5.73 -0.70 -12.32
CA ALA A 11 -4.66 -1.15 -13.22
C ALA A 11 -4.93 -2.54 -13.84
N LEU A 12 -5.61 -3.42 -13.10
CA LEU A 12 -5.89 -4.80 -13.50
C LEU A 12 -7.29 -5.02 -14.08
N ASP A 13 -8.12 -3.97 -14.16
CA ASP A 13 -9.54 -4.04 -14.54
C ASP A 13 -10.36 -5.06 -13.72
N VAL A 14 -10.19 -5.04 -12.40
CA VAL A 14 -10.91 -5.91 -11.45
C VAL A 14 -11.63 -5.12 -10.36
N PRO A 15 -12.82 -5.56 -9.90
CA PRO A 15 -13.55 -4.87 -8.85
C PRO A 15 -12.82 -4.95 -7.50
N VAL A 16 -12.93 -3.88 -6.71
CA VAL A 16 -12.40 -3.81 -5.34
C VAL A 16 -13.57 -3.76 -4.37
N GLU A 17 -13.65 -4.74 -3.48
CA GLU A 17 -14.71 -4.86 -2.49
C GLU A 17 -14.17 -5.14 -1.08
N PRO A 18 -14.83 -4.64 -0.02
CA PRO A 18 -14.47 -5.00 1.34
C PRO A 18 -14.86 -6.45 1.63
N VAL A 19 -13.99 -7.17 2.34
CA VAL A 19 -14.27 -8.53 2.82
C VAL A 19 -14.02 -8.61 4.34
N PRO A 20 -14.68 -9.56 5.06
CA PRO A 20 -14.39 -9.80 6.47
C PRO A 20 -12.91 -10.11 6.71
N ALA A 21 -12.35 -9.69 7.84
CA ALA A 21 -10.95 -9.92 8.15
C ALA A 21 -10.61 -11.43 8.19
N GLU A 22 -11.56 -12.26 8.61
CA GLU A 22 -11.46 -13.72 8.68
C GLU A 22 -11.19 -14.35 7.30
N SER A 23 -11.56 -13.68 6.20
CA SER A 23 -11.24 -14.11 4.84
C SER A 23 -9.73 -14.19 4.58
N PHE A 24 -8.91 -13.48 5.37
CA PHE A 24 -7.45 -13.52 5.31
C PHE A 24 -6.80 -14.51 6.30
N GLY A 25 -7.59 -15.34 6.98
CA GLY A 25 -7.10 -16.30 7.96
C GLY A 25 -6.34 -15.62 9.12
N PHE A 26 -5.18 -16.15 9.51
CA PHE A 26 -4.41 -15.59 10.62
C PHE A 26 -3.89 -14.16 10.37
N LEU A 27 -3.80 -13.74 9.09
CA LEU A 27 -3.39 -12.38 8.71
C LEU A 27 -4.52 -11.37 8.87
N GLY A 28 -5.78 -11.82 8.95
CA GLY A 28 -6.95 -10.94 9.11
C GLY A 28 -6.80 -9.99 10.28
N THR A 29 -6.35 -10.50 11.42
CA THR A 29 -6.06 -9.69 12.61
C THR A 29 -5.00 -8.65 12.35
N ILE A 30 -3.97 -8.97 11.55
CA ILE A 30 -2.88 -8.03 11.23
C ILE A 30 -3.39 -6.92 10.29
N PHE A 31 -4.13 -7.28 9.24
CA PHE A 31 -4.67 -6.32 8.28
C PHE A 31 -5.81 -5.48 8.82
N GLY A 32 -6.54 -5.97 9.81
CA GLY A 32 -7.59 -5.23 10.51
C GLY A 32 -7.07 -4.16 11.47
N LEU A 33 -5.77 -4.19 11.81
CA LEU A 33 -5.15 -3.18 12.64
C LEU A 33 -4.68 -2.00 11.79
N ASP A 34 -4.88 -0.80 12.32
CA ASP A 34 -4.23 0.39 11.79
C ASP A 34 -2.72 0.31 12.07
N GLN A 35 -1.91 0.44 11.00
CA GLN A 35 -0.46 0.29 11.03
C GLN A 35 0.22 1.56 10.48
N PRO A 36 0.07 2.71 11.18
CA PRO A 36 0.71 3.94 10.76
C PRO A 36 2.23 3.79 10.83
N SER A 37 2.90 4.22 9.77
CA SER A 37 4.37 4.23 9.69
C SER A 37 4.88 5.61 9.28
N SER A 38 6.12 5.91 9.67
CA SER A 38 6.79 7.16 9.35
C SER A 38 8.25 6.91 9.09
N SER A 39 8.82 7.68 8.16
CA SER A 39 10.26 7.69 7.87
C SER A 39 11.05 8.70 8.69
N ALA A 40 10.41 9.45 9.59
CA ALA A 40 11.03 10.58 10.31
C ALA A 40 12.38 10.20 10.96
N LEU A 41 12.43 9.07 11.67
CA LEU A 41 13.63 8.61 12.35
C LEU A 41 14.76 8.22 11.38
N THR A 42 14.41 7.60 10.26
CA THR A 42 15.37 7.24 9.21
C THR A 42 15.99 8.49 8.61
N ARG A 43 15.16 9.50 8.32
CA ARG A 43 15.61 10.79 7.79
C ARG A 43 16.50 11.53 8.78
N GLU A 44 16.12 11.60 10.05
CA GLU A 44 16.89 12.26 11.11
C GLU A 44 18.26 11.61 11.33
N ARG A 45 18.31 10.27 11.40
CA ARG A 45 19.54 9.55 11.75
C ARG A 45 20.54 9.46 10.61
N PHE A 46 20.04 9.33 9.38
CA PHE A 46 20.88 8.99 8.23
C PHE A 46 20.97 10.11 7.18
N GLY A 47 20.23 11.22 7.37
CA GLY A 47 20.10 12.24 6.33
C GLY A 47 19.46 11.70 5.05
N TRP A 48 18.72 10.59 5.16
CA TRP A 48 18.04 9.97 4.03
C TRP A 48 16.90 10.87 3.56
N GLU A 49 16.72 10.98 2.25
CA GLU A 49 15.61 11.69 1.63
C GLU A 49 15.02 10.80 0.52
N PRO A 50 13.69 10.57 0.48
CA PRO A 50 13.07 9.82 -0.61
C PRO A 50 13.31 10.51 -1.96
N THR A 51 13.80 9.77 -2.95
CA THR A 51 14.12 10.30 -4.29
C THR A 51 13.19 9.80 -5.39
N HIS A 52 12.31 8.86 -5.05
CA HIS A 52 11.37 8.23 -5.98
C HIS A 52 9.95 8.74 -5.73
N PRO A 53 9.03 8.56 -6.71
CA PRO A 53 7.63 8.85 -6.52
C PRO A 53 7.05 8.12 -5.30
N SER A 54 5.95 8.64 -4.78
CA SER A 54 5.15 7.91 -3.80
C SER A 54 4.61 6.62 -4.41
N LEU A 55 4.25 5.66 -3.53
CA LEU A 55 3.68 4.38 -3.97
C LEU A 55 2.45 4.56 -4.89
N LEU A 56 1.59 5.54 -4.63
CA LEU A 56 0.39 5.76 -5.45
C LEU A 56 0.73 6.35 -6.81
N GLU A 57 1.71 7.25 -6.89
CA GLU A 57 2.20 7.79 -8.16
C GLU A 57 2.86 6.70 -9.00
N ASP A 58 3.62 5.82 -8.36
CA ASP A 58 4.30 4.71 -9.01
C ASP A 58 3.32 3.66 -9.54
N LEU A 59 2.30 3.29 -8.75
CA LEU A 59 1.22 2.40 -9.20
C LEU A 59 0.44 3.01 -10.39
N ALA A 60 0.19 4.31 -10.38
CA ALA A 60 -0.50 5.01 -11.46
C ALA A 60 0.31 5.09 -12.76
N ALA A 61 1.65 5.05 -12.68
CA ALA A 61 2.52 5.05 -13.86
C ALA A 61 2.39 3.75 -14.69
N GLY A 62 2.01 2.64 -14.05
CA GLY A 62 1.70 1.38 -14.75
C GLY A 62 2.93 0.60 -15.25
N ASP A 63 4.13 0.93 -14.76
CA ASP A 63 5.39 0.24 -15.13
C ASP A 63 5.58 -1.12 -14.43
N TYR A 64 4.52 -1.66 -13.82
CA TYR A 64 4.55 -2.95 -13.14
C TYR A 64 4.23 -4.10 -14.12
N PRO A 65 5.05 -5.16 -14.17
CA PRO A 65 4.73 -6.31 -15.00
C PRO A 65 3.45 -6.99 -14.51
N ALA A 66 2.59 -7.38 -15.46
CA ALA A 66 1.39 -8.19 -15.24
C ALA A 66 1.75 -9.64 -14.89
#